data_AF-A0A3S2A1M8-F1
#
_entry.id   AF-A0A3S2A1M8-F1
#
_cell.length_a   1.000
_cell.length_b   1.000
_cell.length_c   1.000
_cell.angle_alpha   90.00
_cell.angle_beta   90.00
_cell.angle_gamma   90.00
#
_symmetry.space_group_name_H-M   'P 1'
#
loop_
_entity.id
_entity.type
_entity.pdbx_description
1 polymer ?
#
loop_
_entity_poly.entity_id
_entity_poly.type
_entity_poly.pdbx_seq_one_letter_code
_entity_poly.pdbx_strand_id
1 'polypeptide(L)'
;MTVQGEQIKKHAVERLDHEAAIHVSGHQSVHARRYVMPKMGTPGVEIVIVVKGNDLQLWCEADALDRTGALGLGGEFRHGSETYAVPSPTGAMRYGRHTGLKTMAHLHRGDAWRFVPRALSELDRILDAIKA
;
A
#
# COMPACT_ATOMS: atom_id res chain seq x y z
N MET A 1 13.85 -0.91 -12.46
CA MET A 1 13.52 0.36 -11.78
C MET A 1 14.53 1.41 -12.20
N THR A 2 14.13 2.68 -12.32
CA THR A 2 15.08 3.78 -12.58
C THR A 2 15.89 4.07 -11.31
N VAL A 3 17.02 4.79 -11.42
CA VAL A 3 17.81 5.24 -10.27
C VAL A 3 16.93 5.97 -9.25
N GLN A 4 16.07 6.87 -9.75
CA GLN A 4 15.10 7.59 -8.93
C GLN A 4 14.08 6.66 -8.26
N GLY A 5 13.59 5.64 -8.97
CA GLY A 5 12.69 4.63 -8.40
C GLY A 5 13.34 3.83 -7.27
N GLU A 6 14.61 3.44 -7.42
CA GLU A 6 15.37 2.76 -6.36
C GLU A 6 15.57 3.67 -5.14
N GLN A 7 15.83 4.97 -5.33
CA GLN A 7 15.91 5.94 -4.24
C GLN A 7 14.58 6.07 -3.48
N ILE A 8 13.46 6.18 -4.20
CA ILE A 8 12.12 6.27 -3.59
C ILE A 8 11.80 4.99 -2.81
N LYS A 9 12.09 3.82 -3.38
CA LYS A 9 11.91 2.54 -2.70
C LYS A 9 12.75 2.43 -1.45
N LYS A 10 14.05 2.76 -1.54
CA LYS A 10 14.94 2.72 -0.39
C LYS A 10 14.43 3.63 0.73
N HIS A 11 14.06 4.87 0.41
CA HIS A 11 13.53 5.83 1.37
C HIS A 11 12.21 5.35 2.00
N ALA A 12 11.28 4.82 1.20
CA ALA A 12 10.01 4.26 1.70
C ALA A 12 10.25 3.12 2.69
N VAL A 13 11.18 2.23 2.34
CA VAL A 13 11.57 1.10 3.19
C VAL A 13 12.17 1.60 4.50
N GLU A 14 13.15 2.49 4.44
CA GLU A 14 13.85 2.99 5.64
C GLU A 14 12.89 3.69 6.60
N ARG A 15 11.98 4.53 6.07
CA ARG A 15 10.94 5.16 6.88
C ARG A 15 9.98 4.14 7.50
N LEU A 16 9.44 3.22 6.70
CA LEU A 16 8.47 2.25 7.21
C LEU A 16 9.09 1.26 8.20
N ASP A 17 10.34 0.85 8.00
CA ASP A 17 11.08 0.02 8.96
C ASP A 17 11.33 0.78 10.29
N HIS A 18 11.40 2.12 10.28
CA HIS A 18 11.58 2.96 11.46
C HIS A 18 10.27 3.32 12.17
N GLU A 19 9.22 3.62 11.40
CA GLU A 19 8.00 4.25 11.91
C GLU A 19 6.82 3.28 12.06
N ALA A 20 6.86 2.13 11.38
CA ALA A 20 5.75 1.18 11.35
C ALA A 20 6.17 -0.20 11.90
N ALA A 21 5.19 -0.97 12.37
CA ALA A 21 5.41 -2.36 12.72
C ALA A 21 5.39 -3.23 11.45
N ILE A 22 6.26 -4.22 11.37
CA ILE A 22 6.19 -5.25 10.32
C ILE A 22 4.91 -6.07 10.54
N HIS A 23 4.11 -6.25 9.49
CA HIS A 23 2.89 -7.06 9.56
C HIS A 23 3.22 -8.51 9.97
N VAL A 24 2.32 -9.17 10.71
CA VAL A 24 2.53 -10.54 11.25
C VAL A 24 2.83 -11.59 10.18
N SER A 25 2.34 -11.40 8.95
CA SER A 25 2.65 -12.26 7.80
C SER A 25 4.03 -12.00 7.18
N GLY A 26 4.81 -11.07 7.74
CA GLY A 26 6.12 -10.66 7.25
C GLY A 26 6.10 -10.02 5.85
N HIS A 27 7.29 -9.73 5.35
CA HIS A 27 7.48 -9.25 3.98
C HIS A 27 7.46 -10.40 2.98
N GLN A 28 7.04 -10.13 1.74
CA GLN A 28 7.32 -11.00 0.61
C GLN A 28 8.68 -10.60 0.05
N SER A 29 9.68 -11.44 0.28
CA SER A 29 11.13 -11.26 0.07
C SER A 29 11.61 -10.27 -1.00
N VAL A 30 10.91 -10.09 -2.13
CA VAL A 30 11.34 -9.16 -3.20
C VAL A 30 10.25 -8.20 -3.69
N HIS A 31 8.97 -8.58 -3.64
CA HIS A 31 7.92 -7.90 -4.41
C HIS A 31 6.98 -7.01 -3.59
N ALA A 32 6.82 -7.32 -2.30
CA ALA A 32 5.92 -6.58 -1.43
C ALA A 32 6.45 -6.54 -0.01
N ARG A 33 6.56 -5.35 0.57
CA ARG A 33 6.76 -5.21 2.02
C ARG A 33 5.49 -4.71 2.67
N ARG A 34 5.23 -5.23 3.87
CA ARG A 34 3.95 -5.15 4.57
C ARG A 34 4.18 -4.60 5.94
N TYR A 35 3.42 -3.57 6.26
CA TYR A 35 3.56 -2.78 7.46
C TYR A 35 2.19 -2.49 8.05
N VAL A 36 2.20 -2.18 9.34
CA VAL A 36 1.08 -1.57 10.06
C VAL A 36 1.60 -0.26 10.62
N MET A 37 1.20 0.85 9.99
CA MET A 37 1.57 2.19 10.42
C MET A 37 0.75 2.58 11.65
N PRO A 38 1.37 2.97 12.76
CA PRO A 38 0.62 3.50 13.90
C PRO A 38 -0.12 4.77 13.49
N LYS A 39 -1.37 4.88 13.94
CA LYS A 39 -2.19 6.08 13.77
C LYS A 39 -2.78 6.49 15.10
N MET A 40 -2.75 7.79 15.39
CA MET A 40 -3.22 8.33 16.66
C MET A 40 -4.73 8.07 16.84
N GLY A 41 -5.09 7.41 17.95
CA GLY A 41 -6.49 7.22 18.33
C GLY A 41 -7.28 6.18 17.52
N THR A 42 -6.64 5.43 16.63
CA THR A 42 -7.28 4.34 15.85
C THR A 42 -6.41 3.08 15.87
N PRO A 43 -6.95 1.91 15.47
CA PRO A 43 -6.11 0.80 15.04
C PRO A 43 -5.11 1.27 13.96
N GLY A 44 -3.92 0.68 13.96
CA GLY A 44 -2.89 1.00 12.97
C GLY A 44 -3.38 0.71 11.55
N VAL A 45 -2.84 1.45 10.59
CA VAL A 45 -3.22 1.40 9.17
C VAL A 45 -2.33 0.40 8.44
N GLU A 46 -2.92 -0.59 7.78
CA GLU A 46 -2.16 -1.47 6.91
C GLU A 46 -1.61 -0.71 5.70
N ILE A 47 -0.30 -0.87 5.50
CA ILE A 47 0.42 -0.31 4.36
C ILE A 47 1.17 -1.44 3.66
N VAL A 48 1.07 -1.50 2.34
CA VAL A 48 1.89 -2.38 1.51
C VAL A 48 2.62 -1.57 0.45
N ILE A 49 3.95 -1.66 0.44
CA ILE A 49 4.73 -1.19 -0.71
C ILE A 49 4.93 -2.34 -1.68
N VAL A 50 4.66 -2.08 -2.96
CA VAL A 50 4.78 -3.04 -4.05
C VAL A 50 5.64 -2.44 -5.14
N VAL A 51 6.63 -3.19 -5.62
CA VAL A 51 7.37 -2.80 -6.83
C VAL A 51 6.70 -3.43 -8.04
N LYS A 52 6.20 -2.60 -8.96
CA LYS A 52 5.59 -3.07 -10.22
C LYS A 52 6.26 -2.39 -11.41
N GLY A 53 7.04 -3.15 -12.16
CA GLY A 53 7.85 -2.60 -13.25
C GLY A 53 8.92 -1.64 -12.72
N ASN A 54 8.85 -0.37 -13.12
CA ASN A 54 9.76 0.67 -12.66
C ASN A 54 9.21 1.52 -11.50
N ASP A 55 8.00 1.24 -11.05
CA ASP A 55 7.26 2.09 -10.14
C ASP A 55 7.09 1.44 -8.76
N LEU A 56 7.21 2.25 -7.72
CA LEU A 56 6.76 1.89 -6.38
C LEU A 56 5.28 2.26 -6.24
N GLN A 57 4.48 1.29 -5.80
CA GLN A 57 3.09 1.48 -5.46
C GLN A 57 2.94 1.39 -3.95
N LEU A 58 2.33 2.41 -3.35
CA LEU A 58 1.95 2.39 -1.94
C LEU A 58 0.46 2.10 -1.86
N TRP A 59 0.10 1.02 -1.19
CA TRP A 59 -1.28 0.62 -0.94
C TRP A 59 -1.62 0.84 0.53
N CYS A 60 -2.78 1.41 0.80
CA CYS A 60 -3.26 1.68 2.15
C CYS A 60 -4.79 1.61 2.21
N GLU A 61 -5.32 1.29 3.39
CA GLU A 61 -6.76 1.14 3.64
C GLU A 61 -7.49 2.46 3.38
N ALA A 62 -8.62 2.41 2.67
CA ALA A 62 -9.34 3.63 2.31
C ALA A 62 -9.98 4.34 3.51
N ASP A 63 -10.63 3.59 4.41
CA ASP A 63 -11.26 4.13 5.62
C ASP A 63 -10.28 4.91 6.50
N ALA A 64 -9.00 4.51 6.49
CA ALA A 64 -7.95 5.19 7.21
C ALA A 64 -7.56 6.53 6.58
N LEU A 65 -7.80 6.74 5.29
CA LEU A 65 -7.48 7.97 4.54
C LEU A 65 -8.64 8.93 4.40
N ASP A 66 -9.89 8.45 4.49
CA ASP A 66 -11.06 9.32 4.38
C ASP A 66 -11.11 10.41 5.47
N ARG A 67 -10.36 10.20 6.55
CA ARG A 67 -10.20 11.16 7.66
C ARG A 67 -8.89 11.95 7.59
N THR A 68 -8.09 11.79 6.55
CA THR A 68 -6.79 12.45 6.39
C THR A 68 -6.78 13.36 5.16
N GLY A 69 -5.85 14.32 5.13
CA GLY A 69 -5.61 15.15 3.94
C GLY A 69 -4.96 14.37 2.78
N ALA A 70 -4.69 13.07 2.93
CA ALA A 70 -3.95 12.28 1.95
C ALA A 70 -4.68 12.16 0.61
N LEU A 71 -6.01 12.22 0.59
CA LEU A 71 -6.81 12.18 -0.64
C LEU A 71 -6.46 13.33 -1.60
N GLY A 72 -6.05 14.48 -1.07
CA GLY A 72 -5.62 15.64 -1.85
C GLY A 72 -4.22 15.49 -2.47
N LEU A 73 -3.46 14.45 -2.09
CA LEU A 73 -2.11 14.20 -2.59
C LEU A 73 -2.09 13.35 -3.87
N GLY A 74 -3.26 13.03 -4.42
CA GLY A 74 -3.43 12.15 -5.56
C GLY A 74 -3.63 10.70 -5.13
N GLY A 75 -3.44 9.76 -6.05
CA GLY A 75 -3.73 8.34 -5.83
C GLY A 75 -5.00 7.88 -6.55
N GLU A 76 -5.16 6.57 -6.63
CA GLU A 76 -6.30 5.92 -7.27
C GLU A 76 -7.06 5.10 -6.23
N PHE A 77 -8.36 5.37 -6.09
CA PHE A 77 -9.24 4.55 -5.27
C PHE A 77 -9.46 3.19 -5.95
N ARG A 78 -9.36 2.12 -5.17
CA ARG A 78 -9.45 0.72 -5.62
C ARG A 78 -10.47 0.00 -4.76
N HIS A 79 -11.61 -0.33 -5.35
CA HIS A 79 -12.67 -1.02 -4.62
C HIS A 79 -12.23 -2.43 -4.20
N GLY A 80 -12.59 -2.82 -2.99
CA GLY A 80 -12.41 -4.17 -2.46
C GLY A 80 -13.12 -5.23 -3.31
N SER A 81 -14.23 -4.86 -3.96
CA SER A 81 -14.96 -5.71 -4.90
C SER A 81 -14.13 -6.15 -6.11
N GLU A 82 -13.09 -5.37 -6.50
CA GLU A 82 -12.17 -5.73 -7.59
C GLU A 82 -11.34 -6.98 -7.28
N THR A 83 -11.19 -7.33 -6.00
CA THR A 83 -10.30 -8.40 -5.54
C THR A 83 -10.59 -9.73 -6.21
N TYR A 84 -11.87 -10.05 -6.41
CA TYR A 84 -12.34 -11.31 -7.00
C TYR A 84 -13.48 -11.04 -7.98
N ALA A 85 -13.34 -10.03 -8.84
CA ALA A 85 -14.41 -9.63 -9.78
C ALA A 85 -14.43 -10.44 -11.08
N VAL A 86 -13.30 -11.05 -11.49
CA VAL A 86 -13.15 -11.68 -12.81
C VAL A 86 -13.06 -13.20 -12.67
N PRO A 87 -13.99 -13.99 -13.25
CA PRO A 87 -13.86 -15.45 -13.25
C PRO A 87 -12.68 -15.92 -14.12
N SER A 88 -12.06 -17.03 -13.71
CA SER A 88 -11.04 -17.73 -14.50
C SER A 88 -11.71 -18.67 -15.51
N PRO A 89 -10.97 -19.15 -16.52
CA PRO A 89 -11.46 -20.20 -17.42
C PRO A 89 -11.89 -21.49 -16.71
N THR A 90 -11.42 -21.72 -15.48
CA THR A 90 -11.75 -22.89 -14.65
C THR A 90 -12.90 -22.63 -13.67
N GLY A 91 -13.56 -21.47 -13.75
CA GLY A 91 -14.69 -21.09 -12.89
C GLY A 91 -14.30 -20.52 -11.51
N ALA A 92 -13.01 -20.47 -11.16
CA ALA A 92 -12.53 -19.84 -9.93
C ALA A 92 -12.38 -18.32 -10.11
N MET A 93 -12.69 -17.49 -9.11
CA MET A 93 -12.49 -16.04 -9.25
C MET A 93 -10.98 -15.69 -9.26
N ARG A 94 -10.54 -14.99 -10.30
CA ARG A 94 -9.18 -14.45 -10.43
C ARG A 94 -8.98 -13.34 -9.43
N TYR A 95 -7.76 -13.31 -8.88
CA TYR A 95 -7.34 -12.23 -8.02
C TYR A 95 -7.01 -10.99 -8.84
N GLY A 96 -7.82 -9.94 -8.72
CA GLY A 96 -7.74 -8.73 -9.54
C GLY A 96 -6.73 -7.69 -9.06
N ARG A 97 -6.31 -7.75 -7.79
CA ARG A 97 -5.37 -6.80 -7.17
C ARG A 97 -3.97 -7.38 -7.03
N HIS A 98 -3.01 -6.61 -6.49
CA HIS A 98 -1.65 -7.12 -6.30
C HIS A 98 -1.60 -8.23 -5.24
N THR A 99 -0.99 -9.38 -5.55
CA THR A 99 -0.99 -10.58 -4.69
C THR A 99 -0.37 -10.35 -3.32
N GLY A 100 0.51 -9.35 -3.19
CA GLY A 100 1.07 -8.90 -1.91
C GLY A 100 0.00 -8.49 -0.87
N LEU A 101 -1.18 -8.07 -1.31
CA LEU A 101 -2.31 -7.68 -0.46
C LEU A 101 -3.08 -8.88 0.13
N LYS A 102 -2.95 -10.09 -0.44
CA LYS A 102 -3.76 -11.26 -0.05
C LYS A 102 -3.63 -11.67 1.42
N THR A 103 -2.51 -11.33 2.03
CA THR A 103 -2.17 -11.72 3.40
C THR A 103 -2.44 -10.61 4.41
N MET A 104 -2.90 -9.45 3.95
CA MET A 104 -3.25 -8.33 4.82
C MET A 104 -4.67 -8.54 5.35
N ALA A 105 -4.93 -8.22 6.61
CA ALA A 105 -6.22 -8.46 7.23
C ALA A 105 -7.33 -7.59 6.61
N HIS A 106 -7.05 -6.31 6.39
CA HIS A 106 -8.01 -5.35 5.87
C HIS A 106 -7.81 -5.12 4.37
N LEU A 107 -6.57 -4.89 3.93
CA LEU A 107 -6.25 -4.62 2.53
C LEU A 107 -6.53 -5.79 1.56
N HIS A 108 -6.71 -7.02 2.05
CA HIS A 108 -7.02 -8.16 1.19
C HIS A 108 -8.37 -7.98 0.49
N ARG A 109 -9.41 -7.54 1.19
CA ARG A 109 -10.78 -7.40 0.65
C ARG A 109 -11.40 -6.03 0.86
N GLY A 110 -10.81 -5.19 1.69
CA GLY A 110 -11.26 -3.82 1.92
C GLY A 110 -10.93 -2.90 0.74
N ASP A 111 -11.60 -1.76 0.73
CA ASP A 111 -11.29 -0.65 -0.15
C ASP A 111 -9.90 -0.09 0.16
N ALA A 112 -9.21 0.36 -0.88
CA ALA A 112 -7.83 0.82 -0.75
C ALA A 112 -7.57 2.04 -1.63
N TRP A 113 -6.60 2.86 -1.24
CA TRP A 113 -5.95 3.78 -2.16
C TRP A 113 -4.61 3.23 -2.60
N ARG A 114 -4.29 3.50 -3.86
CA ARG A 114 -3.01 3.21 -4.47
C ARG A 114 -2.33 4.50 -4.90
N PHE A 115 -1.20 4.81 -4.30
CA PHE A 115 -0.34 5.92 -4.69
C PHE A 115 0.86 5.41 -5.49
N VAL A 116 1.37 6.24 -6.40
CA VAL A 116 2.57 5.95 -7.18
C VAL A 116 3.50 7.16 -7.12
N PRO A 117 4.22 7.35 -5.99
CA PRO A 117 5.05 8.53 -5.79
C PRO A 117 6.16 8.60 -6.84
N ARG A 118 6.37 9.80 -7.38
CA ARG A 118 7.39 10.13 -8.39
C ARG A 118 8.56 10.90 -7.80
N ALA A 119 8.44 11.38 -6.56
CA ALA A 119 9.47 12.06 -5.81
C ALA A 119 9.49 11.64 -4.34
N LEU A 120 10.64 11.83 -3.67
CA LEU A 120 10.77 11.59 -2.23
C LEU A 120 9.83 12.46 -1.41
N SER A 121 9.70 13.74 -1.77
CA SER A 121 8.79 14.67 -1.08
C SER A 121 7.32 14.31 -1.21
N GLU A 122 6.92 13.66 -2.32
CA GLU A 122 5.55 13.17 -2.50
C GLU A 122 5.30 11.96 -1.60
N LEU A 123 6.23 11.01 -1.59
CA LEU A 123 6.19 9.87 -0.67
C LEU A 123 6.11 10.32 0.78
N ASP A 124 6.91 11.32 1.17
CA ASP A 124 6.92 11.82 2.54
C ASP A 124 5.58 12.43 2.94
N ARG A 125 5.01 13.29 2.08
CA ARG A 125 3.68 13.87 2.32
C ARG A 125 2.60 12.81 2.48
N ILE A 126 2.65 11.75 1.67
CA ILE A 126 1.67 10.66 1.75
C ILE A 126 1.81 9.93 3.09
N LEU A 127 3.03 9.51 3.47
CA LEU A 127 3.25 8.79 4.72
C LEU A 127 2.92 9.64 5.96
N ASP A 128 3.28 10.93 5.93
CA ASP A 128 2.96 11.87 7.03
C ASP A 128 1.45 12.05 7.17
N ALA A 129 0.72 12.17 6.05
CA ALA A 129 -0.73 12.29 6.07
C ALA A 129 -1.43 11.00 6.56
N ILE A 130 -0.83 9.82 6.36
CA ILE A 130 -1.37 8.55 6.87
C ILE A 130 -1.20 8.44 8.39
N LYS A 131 -0.06 8.91 8.89
CA LYS A 131 0.32 8.82 10.30
C LYS A 131 -0.44 9.81 11.20
N ALA A 132 -0.80 10.99 10.64
CA ALA A 132 -1.55 12.04 11.32
C ALA A 132 -2.94 11.58 11.77
#